data_AF-A0A524JC57-F1
#
_entry.id   AF-A0A524JC57-F1
#
_cell.length_a   1.000
_cell.length_b   1.000
_cell.length_c   1.000
_cell.angle_alpha   90.00
_cell.angle_beta   90.00
_cell.angle_gamma   90.00
#
_symmetry.space_group_name_H-M   'P 1'
#
loop_
_entity.id
_entity.type
_entity.pdbx_description
1 polymer ?
#
loop_
_entity_poly.entity_id
_entity_poly.type
_entity_poly.pdbx_seq_one_letter_code
_entity_poly.pdbx_strand_id
1 'polypeptide(L)' 'MTPDGTGRIEIGAALRDARRRYGMDVREVEDRTKIRAKYIRALENEDWETLPAPAYIRGF' A
#
# COMPACT_ATOMS: atom_id res chain seq x y z
N MET A 1 -11.97 -0.28 -19.95
CA MET A 1 -12.21 1.13 -19.55
C MET A 1 -13.66 1.24 -19.11
N THR A 2 -13.92 1.14 -17.80
CA THR A 2 -15.10 1.73 -17.16
C THR A 2 -14.62 2.36 -15.85
N PRO A 3 -14.56 3.70 -15.77
CA PRO A 3 -14.27 4.39 -14.53
C PRO A 3 -15.60 4.59 -13.79
N ASP A 4 -15.97 3.64 -12.93
CA ASP A 4 -17.10 3.85 -12.03
C ASP A 4 -16.70 4.81 -10.91
N GLY A 5 -17.22 6.04 -11.06
CA GLY A 5 -17.01 7.19 -10.22
C GLY A 5 -17.61 7.04 -8.83
N THR A 6 -16.79 6.57 -7.91
CA THR A 6 -17.01 6.74 -6.46
C THR A 6 -15.82 7.49 -5.89
N GLY A 7 -15.62 8.77 -6.25
CA GLY A 7 -14.60 9.67 -5.66
C GLY A 7 -13.35 8.95 -5.12
N ARG A 8 -12.75 8.07 -5.92
CA ARG A 8 -11.78 7.10 -5.42
C ARG A 8 -10.53 7.90 -5.13
N ILE A 9 -10.25 8.13 -3.87
CA ILE A 9 -8.87 8.37 -3.47
C ILE A 9 -8.09 7.21 -4.09
N GLU A 10 -7.22 7.48 -5.07
CA GLU A 10 -6.30 6.47 -5.58
C GLU A 10 -5.46 6.05 -4.37
N ILE A 11 -5.78 4.88 -3.82
CA ILE A 11 -5.31 4.45 -2.50
C ILE A 11 -3.79 4.36 -2.52
N GLY A 12 -3.21 3.97 -3.65
CA GLY A 12 -1.77 3.97 -3.83
C GLY A 12 -1.15 5.35 -3.72
N ALA A 13 -1.78 6.37 -4.34
CA ALA A 13 -1.35 7.75 -4.23
C ALA A 13 -1.48 8.28 -2.79
N ALA A 14 -2.59 8.00 -2.11
CA ALA A 14 -2.80 8.45 -0.73
C ALA A 14 -1.82 7.81 0.27
N LEU A 15 -1.51 6.53 0.13
CA LEU A 15 -0.51 5.85 0.96
C LEU A 15 0.88 6.42 0.73
N ARG A 16 1.24 6.66 -0.54
CA ARG A 16 2.51 7.28 -0.91
C ARG A 16 2.65 8.69 -0.36
N ASP A 17 1.60 9.49 -0.46
CA ASP A 17 1.55 10.85 0.06
C ASP A 17 1.63 10.87 1.58
N ALA A 18 0.91 9.97 2.27
CA ALA A 18 1.03 9.82 3.71
C ALA A 18 2.48 9.52 4.12
N ARG A 19 3.11 8.51 3.50
CA ARG A 19 4.51 8.17 3.78
C ARG A 19 5.44 9.37 3.58
N ARG A 20 5.27 10.11 2.47
CA ARG A 20 6.06 11.31 2.16
C ARG A 20 5.83 12.44 3.17
N ARG A 21 4.58 12.67 3.61
CA ARG A 21 4.25 13.69 4.64
C ARG A 21 4.93 13.40 5.96
N TYR A 22 5.13 12.13 6.30
CA TYR A 22 5.89 11.72 7.48
C TYR A 22 7.41 11.67 7.26
N GLY A 23 7.91 11.96 6.06
CA GLY A 23 9.34 11.93 5.73
C GLY A 23 9.94 10.51 5.72
N MET A 24 9.10 9.48 5.64
CA MET A 24 9.53 8.09 5.81
C MET A 24 9.95 7.46 4.49
N ASP A 25 10.99 6.64 4.54
CA ASP A 25 11.25 5.70 3.46
C ASP A 25 10.41 4.43 3.62
N VAL A 26 10.47 3.55 2.62
CA VAL A 26 9.67 2.31 2.63
C VAL A 26 10.17 1.32 3.70
N ARG A 27 11.46 1.34 4.06
CA ARG A 27 12.01 0.45 5.10
C ARG A 27 11.54 0.88 6.48
N GLU A 28 11.47 2.18 6.74
CA GLU A 28 10.92 2.70 7.99
C GLU A 28 9.44 2.33 8.16
N VAL A 29 8.66 2.38 7.07
CA VAL A 29 7.27 1.89 7.10
C VAL A 29 7.22 0.37 7.35
N GLU A 30 8.12 -0.41 6.75
CA GLU A 30 8.24 -1.85 7.02
C GLU A 30 8.56 -2.12 8.49
N ASP A 31 9.52 -1.41 9.07
CA ASP A 31 9.90 -1.58 10.47
C ASP A 31 8.76 -1.25 11.44
N ARG A 32 7.96 -0.23 11.13
CA ARG A 32 6.85 0.21 11.99
C ARG A 32 5.59 -0.64 11.85
N THR A 33 5.27 -1.11 10.64
CA THR A 33 4.02 -1.84 10.34
C THR A 33 4.20 -3.35 10.31
N LYS A 34 5.44 -3.82 10.20
CA LYS A 34 5.82 -5.21 9.92
C LYS A 34 5.30 -5.74 8.58
N ILE A 35 4.82 -4.86 7.70
CA ILE A 35 4.47 -5.17 6.31
C ILE A 35 5.75 -5.07 5.49
N ARG A 36 6.11 -6.15 4.77
CA ARG A 36 7.36 -6.15 3.99
C ARG A 36 7.41 -5.00 2.98
N ALA A 37 8.58 -4.40 2.77
CA ALA A 37 8.77 -3.29 1.83
C ALA A 37 8.23 -3.55 0.42
N LYS A 38 8.32 -4.80 -0.06
CA LYS A 38 7.77 -5.18 -1.36
C LYS A 38 6.25 -4.99 -1.44
N TYR A 39 5.52 -5.24 -0.35
CA TYR A 39 4.07 -5.10 -0.30
C TYR A 39 3.66 -3.64 -0.08
N ILE A 40 4.44 -2.86 0.65
CA ILE A 40 4.23 -1.40 0.75
C ILE A 40 4.33 -0.76 -0.64
N ARG A 41 5.35 -1.13 -1.42
CA ARG A 41 5.49 -0.65 -2.81
C ARG A 41 4.33 -1.11 -3.70
N ALA A 42 3.90 -2.36 -3.55
CA ALA A 42 2.76 -2.89 -4.29
C ALA A 42 1.47 -2.11 -3.98
N LEU A 43 1.20 -1.83 -2.70
CA LEU A 43 0.07 -1.01 -2.26
C LEU A 43 0.15 0.41 -2.84
N GLU A 44 1.32 1.06 -2.78
CA GLU A 44 1.50 2.41 -3.34
C GLU A 44 1.37 2.47 -4.86
N ASN A 45 1.67 1.38 -5.56
CA ASN A 45 1.59 1.26 -7.01
C ASN A 45 0.28 0.64 -7.49
N GLU A 46 -0.61 0.27 -6.57
CA GLU A 46 -1.84 -0.49 -6.85
C GLU A 46 -1.58 -1.79 -7.64
N ASP A 47 -0.43 -2.41 -7.38
CA ASP A 47 -0.02 -3.69 -7.93
C ASP A 47 -0.59 -4.83 -7.06
N TRP A 48 -1.86 -5.12 -7.29
CA TRP A 48 -2.62 -6.12 -6.53
C TRP A 48 -2.14 -7.55 -6.78
N GLU A 49 -1.50 -7.83 -7.92
CA GLU A 49 -0.99 -9.16 -8.27
C GLU A 49 0.24 -9.54 -7.44
N THR A 50 1.03 -8.55 -7.01
CA THR A 50 2.20 -8.74 -6.13
C THR A 50 1.82 -9.00 -4.66
N LEU A 51 0.60 -8.67 -4.25
CA LEU A 51 0.15 -8.89 -2.88
C LEU A 51 0.01 -10.39 -2.57
N PRO A 52 0.29 -10.81 -1.31
CA PRO A 52 0.13 -12.20 -0.95
C PRO A 52 -1.34 -12.58 -1.05
N ALA A 53 -1.60 -13.86 -1.37
CA ALA A 53 -2.96 -14.38 -1.43
C ALA A 53 -3.75 -14.10 -0.13
N PRO A 54 -5.10 -13.99 -0.18
CA PRO A 54 -5.96 -13.58 0.94
C PRO A 54 -5.74 -14.36 2.25
N ALA A 55 -5.16 -15.56 2.19
CA ALA A 55 -4.81 -16.37 3.35
C ALA A 55 -3.85 -15.70 4.35
N TYR A 56 -3.15 -14.62 3.96
CA TYR A 56 -2.27 -13.85 4.86
C TYR A 56 -3.00 -12.78 5.70
N ILE A 57 -4.31 -12.58 5.53
CA ILE A 57 -5.14 -11.70 6.38
C ILE A 57 -5.61 -12.46 7.64
N ARG A 58 -4.68 -13.16 8.29
CA ARG A 58 -4.90 -13.69 9.64
C ARG A 58 -3.80 -13.08 10.49
N GLY A 59 -4.19 -12.03 11.22
CA GLY A 59 -3.29 -11.16 11.96
C GLY A 59 -2.37 -11.92 12.89
N PHE A 60 -1.17 -11.36 13.07
CA PHE A 60 -0.39 -11.53 14.29
C PHE A 60 -0.76 -10.39 15.24
#